data_AF-A0A6J2DEK7-F1
#
_entry.id   AF-A0A6J2DEK7-F1
#
_cell.length_a   1.000
_cell.length_b   1.000
_cell.length_c   1.000
_cell.angle_alpha   90.00
_cell.angle_beta   90.00
_cell.angle_gamma   90.00
#
_symmetry.space_group_name_H-M   'P 1'
#
loop_
_entity.id
_entity.type
_entity.pdbx_description
1 polymer ?
#
loop_
_entity_poly.entity_id
_entity_poly.type
_entity_poly.pdbx_seq_one_letter_code
_entity_poly.pdbx_strand_id
1 'polypeptide(L)'
;MPAAWLCDRDFNCEDGTDEQDCDPEELRCGPRQWACAGGEQCVPGVWRCDGQRDCEDGSDEAGCPPRKCQSSEFQCRSHGCLALRPVCDGKEDYADGSDEGGTCSPSACHRARCPHACYQSPHGPVCACERGFELGSNGQVCKDVDECGKPGSQPCSQTCVNTQGSYSCTCHPGYSLEPDGHTCKATG
;
A
#
# COMPACT_ATOMS: atom_id res chain seq x y z
N MET A 1 11.36 33.29 5.52
CA MET A 1 12.42 32.36 5.10
C MET A 1 11.78 31.19 4.36
N PRO A 2 12.37 30.69 3.26
CA PRO A 2 11.86 29.51 2.55
C PRO A 2 11.98 28.25 3.41
N ALA A 3 11.05 27.29 3.28
CA ALA A 3 11.09 26.03 4.03
C ALA A 3 12.29 25.12 3.71
N ALA A 4 13.06 25.45 2.67
CA ALA A 4 14.29 24.74 2.31
C ALA A 4 15.52 25.18 3.12
N TRP A 5 15.37 26.20 3.97
CA TRP A 5 16.40 26.85 4.79
C TRP A 5 16.09 26.62 6.28
N LEU A 6 15.44 25.48 6.55
CA LEU A 6 14.95 25.07 7.85
C LEU A 6 15.42 23.63 8.00
N CYS A 7 16.25 23.35 9.01
CA CYS A 7 16.84 22.04 9.22
C CYS A 7 17.69 21.53 8.04
N ASP A 8 18.35 22.43 7.30
CA ASP A 8 19.26 22.12 6.18
C ASP A 8 20.75 22.14 6.57
N ARG A 9 21.05 22.28 7.87
CA ARG A 9 22.39 22.31 8.48
C ARG A 9 23.22 23.54 8.10
N ASP A 10 22.60 24.56 7.54
CA ASP A 10 23.23 25.86 7.31
C ASP A 10 22.59 26.89 8.23
N PHE A 11 23.39 27.63 9.01
CA PHE A 11 22.86 28.66 9.91
C PHE A 11 22.54 29.91 9.11
N ASN A 12 21.36 29.91 8.48
CA ASN A 12 20.87 31.02 7.68
C ASN A 12 20.21 32.12 8.52
N CYS A 13 19.79 31.82 9.75
CA CYS A 13 19.38 32.83 10.71
C CYS A 13 20.59 33.37 11.49
N GLU A 14 20.61 34.67 11.75
CA GLU A 14 21.66 35.33 12.56
C GLU A 14 21.73 34.77 14.00
N ASP A 15 20.61 34.25 14.51
CA ASP A 15 20.47 33.60 15.82
C ASP A 15 20.48 32.05 15.73
N GLY A 16 20.66 31.49 14.52
CA GLY A 16 20.71 30.05 14.24
C GLY A 16 19.44 29.26 14.60
N THR A 17 18.31 29.96 14.77
CA THR A 17 17.03 29.35 15.21
C THR A 17 16.39 28.44 14.18
N ASP A 18 16.80 28.56 12.92
CA ASP A 18 16.46 27.68 11.80
C ASP A 18 16.97 26.24 11.96
N GLU A 19 17.91 25.99 12.88
CA GLU A 19 18.50 24.68 13.15
C GLU A 19 18.30 24.19 14.62
N GLN A 20 17.57 24.94 15.45
CA GLN A 20 17.46 24.68 16.89
C GLN A 20 16.22 23.87 17.30
N ASP A 21 15.18 23.83 16.48
CA ASP A 21 13.92 23.10 16.74
C ASP A 21 13.60 22.17 15.56
N CYS A 22 14.56 21.27 15.29
CA CYS A 22 14.45 20.26 14.25
C CYS A 22 14.29 18.89 14.91
N ASP A 23 13.35 18.09 14.40
CA ASP A 23 13.23 16.71 14.84
C ASP A 23 14.57 15.97 14.60
N PRO A 24 15.12 15.28 15.60
CA PRO A 24 16.40 14.59 15.46
C PRO A 24 16.39 13.47 14.40
N GLU A 25 15.21 13.06 13.92
CA GLU A 25 15.06 12.17 12.75
C GLU A 25 15.19 12.90 11.40
N GLU A 26 14.74 14.16 11.29
CA GLU A 26 14.84 14.99 10.06
C GLU A 26 16.24 15.61 9.89
N LEU A 27 17.00 15.74 10.97
CA LEU A 27 18.39 16.22 10.95
C LEU A 27 19.40 15.19 10.41
N ARG A 28 19.04 13.90 10.35
CA ARG A 28 19.96 12.81 9.94
C ARG A 28 19.90 12.51 8.45
N CYS A 29 18.71 12.57 7.85
CA CYS A 29 18.45 12.29 6.44
C CYS A 29 17.42 13.29 5.89
N GLY A 30 17.46 13.60 4.58
CA GLY A 30 16.55 14.60 3.98
C GLY A 30 15.06 14.19 3.99
N PRO A 31 14.13 15.11 3.64
CA PRO A 31 12.67 15.01 3.88
C PRO A 31 11.90 13.89 3.13
N ARG A 32 12.59 12.92 2.54
CA ARG A 32 12.02 11.70 1.92
C ARG A 32 12.96 10.51 2.02
N GLN A 33 13.93 10.57 2.92
CA GLN A 33 14.94 9.57 3.13
C GLN A 33 14.73 8.92 4.49
N TRP A 34 15.07 7.66 4.59
CA TRP A 34 15.00 6.86 5.79
C TRP A 34 16.40 6.52 6.27
N ALA A 35 16.64 6.71 7.55
CA ALA A 35 17.93 6.46 8.18
C ALA A 35 18.07 4.98 8.54
N CYS A 36 19.11 4.33 8.02
CA CYS A 36 19.47 2.97 8.40
C CYS A 36 19.83 2.89 9.90
N ALA A 37 19.42 1.82 10.56
CA ALA A 37 19.70 1.60 11.99
C ALA A 37 21.20 1.40 12.26
N GLY A 38 21.94 0.85 11.30
CA GLY A 38 23.36 0.53 11.42
C GLY A 38 24.34 1.68 11.22
N GLY A 39 23.90 2.91 10.90
CA GLY A 39 24.85 4.01 10.69
C GLY A 39 24.28 5.33 10.15
N GLU A 40 25.10 6.01 9.34
CA GLU A 40 24.83 7.30 8.69
C GLU A 40 24.19 7.15 7.29
N GLN A 41 23.92 5.92 6.86
CA GLN A 41 23.35 5.65 5.54
C GLN A 41 21.88 6.07 5.49
N CYS A 42 21.54 6.87 4.49
CA CYS A 42 20.19 7.30 4.18
C CYS A 42 19.76 6.66 2.86
N VAL A 43 18.67 5.90 2.88
CA VAL A 43 18.02 5.36 1.68
C VAL A 43 16.76 6.17 1.37
N PRO A 44 16.29 6.29 0.12
CA PRO A 44 14.95 6.77 -0.17
C PRO A 44 13.90 6.06 0.71
N GLY A 45 12.93 6.78 1.27
CA GLY A 45 11.89 6.19 2.12
C GLY A 45 11.03 5.15 1.40
N VAL A 46 11.06 5.14 0.07
CA VAL A 46 10.44 4.11 -0.79
C VAL A 46 11.19 2.78 -0.80
N TRP A 47 12.46 2.76 -0.36
CA TRP A 47 13.30 1.56 -0.24
C TRP A 47 13.13 0.89 1.13
N ARG A 48 12.43 1.52 2.07
CA ARG A 48 12.08 0.86 3.31
C ARG A 48 11.02 -0.20 3.04
N CYS A 49 11.30 -1.44 3.40
CA CYS A 49 10.40 -2.56 3.17
C CYS A 49 10.01 -2.64 1.69
N ASP A 50 10.98 -2.58 0.79
CA ASP A 50 10.81 -2.75 -0.65
C ASP A 50 11.25 -4.14 -1.14
N GLY A 51 11.93 -4.90 -0.28
CA GLY A 51 12.28 -6.30 -0.46
C GLY A 51 13.72 -6.47 -0.95
N GLN A 52 14.43 -5.35 -1.08
CA GLN A 52 15.83 -5.27 -1.38
C GLN A 52 16.58 -4.82 -0.14
N ARG A 53 17.82 -5.27 0.01
CA ARG A 53 18.68 -4.85 1.10
C ARG A 53 19.46 -3.63 0.63
N ASP A 54 18.93 -2.45 0.88
CA ASP A 54 19.56 -1.20 0.51
C ASP A 54 20.40 -0.60 1.64
N CYS A 55 20.06 -0.90 2.90
CA CYS A 55 20.95 -0.59 4.01
C CYS A 55 22.09 -1.60 4.11
N GLU A 56 23.30 -1.12 4.41
CA GLU A 56 24.48 -1.95 4.65
C GLU A 56 24.29 -2.89 5.83
N ASP A 57 23.40 -2.57 6.77
CA ASP A 57 22.99 -3.45 7.87
C ASP A 57 21.67 -4.21 7.59
N GLY A 58 20.93 -3.84 6.54
CA GLY A 58 19.64 -4.43 6.15
C GLY A 58 18.47 -4.02 7.04
N SER A 59 18.61 -2.91 7.77
CA SER A 59 17.58 -2.40 8.67
C SER A 59 16.36 -1.84 7.94
N ASP A 60 16.51 -1.45 6.68
CA ASP A 60 15.41 -1.07 5.78
C ASP A 60 14.41 -2.21 5.59
N GLU A 61 14.86 -3.46 5.70
CA GLU A 61 14.03 -4.66 5.63
C GLU A 61 13.73 -5.29 7.01
N ALA A 62 14.28 -4.72 8.09
CA ALA A 62 14.09 -5.24 9.44
C ALA A 62 12.82 -4.66 10.10
N GLY A 63 11.98 -5.53 10.67
CA GLY A 63 10.78 -5.10 11.41
C GLY A 63 9.68 -4.52 10.53
N CYS A 64 9.69 -4.83 9.24
CA CYS A 64 8.63 -4.45 8.32
C CYS A 64 7.28 -5.01 8.76
N PRO A 65 6.21 -4.20 8.75
CA PRO A 65 4.87 -4.73 8.96
C PRO A 65 4.61 -5.83 7.93
N PRO A 66 3.82 -6.88 8.26
CA PRO A 66 3.48 -7.90 7.30
C PRO A 66 2.87 -7.21 6.09
N ARG A 67 3.53 -7.29 4.93
CA ARG A 67 3.04 -6.65 3.72
C ARG A 67 1.65 -7.16 3.44
N LYS A 68 0.67 -6.25 3.46
CA LYS A 68 -0.62 -6.53 2.85
C LYS A 68 -0.39 -6.39 1.37
N CYS A 69 -0.24 -7.52 0.68
CA CYS A 69 -0.05 -7.53 -0.77
C CYS A 69 -1.20 -6.76 -1.43
N GLN A 70 -0.89 -6.00 -2.49
CA GLN A 70 -1.94 -5.31 -3.23
C GLN A 70 -2.89 -6.34 -3.85
N SER A 71 -4.07 -5.89 -4.29
CA SER A 71 -5.08 -6.75 -4.93
C SER A 71 -4.58 -7.57 -6.13
N SER A 72 -3.41 -7.22 -6.68
CA SER A 72 -2.74 -7.86 -7.81
C SER A 72 -1.52 -8.73 -7.43
N GLU A 73 -1.30 -8.98 -6.15
CA GLU A 73 -0.12 -9.69 -5.63
C GLU A 73 -0.52 -10.78 -4.64
N PHE A 74 0.16 -11.93 -4.69
CA PHE A 74 -0.06 -13.08 -3.81
C PHE A 74 0.92 -13.07 -2.64
N GLN A 75 0.43 -13.26 -1.41
CA GLN A 75 1.28 -13.30 -0.22
C GLN A 75 1.84 -14.71 0.03
N CYS A 76 3.16 -14.85 -0.10
CA CYS A 76 3.86 -16.09 0.14
C CYS A 76 4.05 -16.37 1.65
N ARG A 77 4.25 -17.65 1.99
CA ARG A 77 4.53 -18.09 3.38
C ARG A 77 5.80 -17.47 3.97
N SER A 78 6.73 -17.02 3.11
CA SER A 78 7.96 -16.31 3.45
C SER A 78 7.81 -14.78 3.54
N HIS A 79 6.58 -14.25 3.69
CA HIS A 79 6.28 -12.82 3.84
C HIS A 79 6.56 -11.94 2.60
N GLY A 80 6.81 -12.53 1.43
CA GLY A 80 6.96 -11.81 0.14
C GLY A 80 5.65 -11.68 -0.64
N CYS A 81 5.46 -10.55 -1.34
CA CYS A 81 4.36 -10.34 -2.28
C CYS A 81 4.82 -10.71 -3.70
N LEU A 82 4.19 -11.72 -4.29
CA LEU A 82 4.47 -12.20 -5.64
C LEU A 82 3.51 -11.52 -6.62
N ALA A 83 4.03 -10.96 -7.70
CA ALA A 83 3.19 -10.67 -8.85
C ALA A 83 2.51 -11.97 -9.31
N LEU A 84 1.24 -11.91 -9.71
CA LEU A 84 0.48 -13.09 -10.18
C LEU A 84 1.00 -13.68 -11.51
N ARG A 85 1.99 -13.04 -12.15
CA ARG A 85 2.52 -13.40 -13.47
C ARG A 85 3.44 -14.64 -13.47
N PRO A 86 4.46 -14.75 -12.61
CA PRO A 86 5.35 -15.92 -12.51
C PRO A 86 4.80 -17.00 -11.55
N VAL A 87 3.49 -17.27 -11.58
CA VAL A 87 2.90 -18.30 -10.70
C VAL A 87 2.14 -19.30 -11.56
N CYS A 88 2.49 -20.59 -11.45
CA CYS A 88 1.93 -21.66 -12.26
C CYS A 88 2.05 -21.37 -13.78
N ASP A 89 3.14 -20.75 -14.23
CA ASP A 89 3.42 -20.41 -15.62
C ASP A 89 4.29 -21.46 -16.34
N GLY A 90 4.69 -22.51 -15.62
CA GLY A 90 5.47 -23.64 -16.12
C GLY A 90 6.98 -23.39 -16.12
N LYS A 91 7.46 -22.36 -15.42
CA LYS A 91 8.88 -22.07 -15.24
C LYS A 91 9.21 -21.99 -13.76
N GLU A 92 10.37 -22.53 -13.38
CA GLU A 92 10.92 -22.31 -12.04
C GLU A 92 11.54 -20.91 -12.01
N ASP A 93 10.74 -19.91 -11.68
CA ASP A 93 11.20 -18.53 -11.55
C ASP A 93 11.87 -18.29 -10.18
N TYR A 94 11.59 -19.13 -9.19
CA TYR A 94 12.21 -19.06 -7.85
C TYR A 94 13.20 -20.20 -7.58
N ALA A 95 14.24 -19.91 -6.79
CA ALA A 95 15.32 -20.87 -6.48
C ALA A 95 14.86 -22.17 -5.78
N ASP A 96 13.68 -22.13 -5.16
CA ASP A 96 13.03 -23.26 -4.48
C ASP A 96 11.92 -23.92 -5.33
N GLY A 97 11.57 -23.35 -6.50
CA GLY A 97 10.48 -23.84 -7.34
C GLY A 97 9.09 -23.73 -6.70
N SER A 98 8.98 -22.95 -5.61
CA SER A 98 7.76 -22.75 -4.83
C SER A 98 6.59 -22.20 -5.66
N ASP A 99 6.88 -21.55 -6.78
CA ASP A 99 5.95 -21.00 -7.76
C ASP A 99 5.23 -22.07 -8.61
N GLU A 100 5.80 -23.27 -8.73
CA GLU A 100 5.31 -24.39 -9.55
C GLU A 100 4.87 -25.59 -8.70
N GLY A 101 4.15 -25.33 -7.60
CA GLY A 101 3.71 -26.38 -6.67
C GLY A 101 2.71 -27.38 -7.29
N GLY A 102 2.61 -28.58 -6.71
CA GLY A 102 1.79 -29.69 -7.24
C GLY A 102 0.27 -29.45 -7.35
N THR A 103 -0.24 -28.33 -6.84
CA THR A 103 -1.65 -27.91 -6.99
C THR A 103 -1.86 -26.93 -8.15
N CYS A 104 -0.79 -26.53 -8.86
CA CYS A 104 -0.84 -25.76 -10.09
C CYS A 104 -1.51 -26.59 -11.20
N SER A 105 -2.83 -26.45 -11.32
CA SER A 105 -3.62 -27.11 -12.36
C SER A 105 -4.46 -26.09 -13.12
N PRO A 106 -4.39 -26.05 -14.47
CA PRO A 106 -5.21 -25.13 -15.28
C PRO A 106 -6.72 -25.37 -15.09
N SER A 107 -7.10 -26.57 -14.65
CA SER A 107 -8.49 -26.92 -14.35
C SER A 107 -8.96 -26.43 -12.97
N ALA A 108 -8.05 -26.01 -12.09
CA ALA A 108 -8.37 -25.63 -10.72
C ALA A 108 -9.30 -24.42 -10.69
N CYS A 109 -8.98 -23.35 -11.43
CA CYS A 109 -9.83 -22.17 -11.53
C CYS A 109 -11.18 -22.46 -12.21
N HIS A 110 -11.20 -23.36 -13.18
CA HIS A 110 -12.43 -23.77 -13.85
C HIS A 110 -13.41 -24.49 -12.90
N ARG A 111 -12.91 -25.10 -11.82
CA ARG A 111 -13.71 -25.78 -10.79
C ARG A 111 -13.98 -24.91 -9.56
N ALA A 112 -13.15 -23.90 -9.30
CA ALA A 112 -13.23 -23.04 -8.13
C ALA A 112 -14.52 -22.21 -8.07
N ARG A 113 -15.12 -21.90 -9.23
CA ARG A 113 -16.36 -21.07 -9.34
C ARG A 113 -16.20 -19.73 -8.60
N CYS A 114 -15.10 -19.04 -8.84
CA CYS A 114 -14.84 -17.75 -8.23
C CYS A 114 -15.82 -16.68 -8.74
N PRO A 115 -16.23 -15.73 -7.89
CA PRO A 115 -17.21 -14.69 -8.22
C PRO A 115 -16.72 -13.66 -9.23
N HIS A 116 -15.45 -13.24 -9.14
CA HIS A 116 -14.85 -12.27 -10.06
C HIS A 116 -13.59 -12.85 -10.69
N ALA A 117 -12.46 -12.82 -9.98
CA ALA A 117 -11.19 -13.32 -10.48
C ALA A 117 -10.80 -14.63 -9.80
N CYS A 118 -10.09 -15.48 -10.55
CA CYS A 118 -9.43 -16.66 -10.02
C CYS A 118 -7.96 -16.63 -10.41
N TYR A 119 -7.10 -16.89 -9.43
CA TYR A 119 -5.67 -16.99 -9.61
C TYR A 119 -5.21 -18.38 -9.23
N GLN A 120 -4.33 -18.94 -10.05
CA GLN A 120 -3.68 -20.19 -9.70
C GLN A 120 -2.62 -19.91 -8.64
N SER A 121 -2.52 -20.80 -7.66
CA SER A 121 -1.43 -20.76 -6.70
C SER A 121 -0.88 -22.17 -6.49
N PRO A 122 0.36 -22.29 -6.00
CA PRO A 122 0.99 -23.57 -5.63
C PRO A 122 0.16 -24.39 -4.64
N HIS A 123 -0.70 -23.70 -3.86
CA HIS A 123 -1.55 -24.25 -2.81
C HIS A 123 -3.02 -24.42 -3.24
N GLY A 124 -3.35 -24.15 -4.50
CA GLY A 124 -4.71 -24.26 -5.06
C GLY A 124 -5.25 -22.96 -5.65
N PRO A 125 -6.47 -22.97 -6.21
CA PRO A 125 -7.07 -21.79 -6.81
C PRO A 125 -7.46 -20.79 -5.72
N VAL A 126 -7.08 -19.53 -5.91
CA VAL A 126 -7.40 -18.41 -5.02
C VAL A 126 -8.40 -17.53 -5.72
N CYS A 127 -9.58 -17.35 -5.12
CA CYS A 127 -10.56 -16.40 -5.61
C CYS A 127 -10.21 -15.00 -5.12
N ALA A 128 -10.44 -14.00 -5.97
CA ALA A 128 -10.28 -12.60 -5.63
C ALA A 128 -11.45 -11.78 -6.14
N CYS A 129 -11.62 -10.62 -5.52
CA CYS A 129 -12.65 -9.66 -5.87
C CYS A 129 -12.02 -8.44 -6.56
N GLU A 130 -12.81 -7.81 -7.43
CA GLU A 130 -12.48 -6.50 -7.98
C GLU A 130 -12.30 -5.45 -6.88
N ARG A 131 -11.66 -4.32 -7.20
CA ARG A 131 -11.48 -3.22 -6.25
C ARG A 131 -12.83 -2.74 -5.74
N GLY A 132 -12.89 -2.40 -4.44
CA GLY A 132 -14.14 -2.01 -3.76
C GLY A 132 -14.98 -3.21 -3.29
N PHE A 133 -14.47 -4.44 -3.40
CA PHE A 133 -15.15 -5.63 -2.92
C PHE A 133 -14.22 -6.49 -2.04
N GLU A 134 -14.79 -7.08 -0.99
CA GLU A 134 -14.11 -8.02 -0.09
C GLU A 134 -14.67 -9.44 -0.26
N LEU A 135 -13.77 -10.42 -0.26
CA LEU A 135 -14.15 -11.82 -0.39
C LEU A 135 -14.79 -12.30 0.91
N GLY A 136 -16.02 -12.79 0.83
CA GLY A 136 -16.73 -13.39 1.95
C GLY A 136 -16.01 -14.62 2.49
N SER A 137 -16.35 -14.99 3.73
CA SER A 137 -15.73 -16.08 4.49
C SER A 137 -15.77 -17.45 3.81
N ASN A 138 -16.68 -17.63 2.86
CA ASN A 138 -16.84 -18.83 2.05
C ASN A 138 -16.00 -18.82 0.76
N GLY A 139 -15.24 -17.77 0.48
CA GLY A 139 -14.38 -17.66 -0.70
C GLY A 139 -15.12 -17.56 -2.04
N GLN A 140 -16.45 -17.40 -2.01
CA GLN A 140 -17.31 -17.55 -3.19
C GLN A 140 -18.21 -16.34 -3.48
N VAL A 141 -18.23 -15.36 -2.58
CA VAL A 141 -19.07 -14.16 -2.72
C VAL A 141 -18.20 -12.95 -2.51
N CYS A 142 -18.23 -12.02 -3.47
CA CYS A 142 -17.66 -10.69 -3.29
C CYS A 142 -18.71 -9.78 -2.70
N LYS A 143 -18.43 -9.24 -1.51
CA LYS A 143 -19.29 -8.26 -0.85
C LYS A 143 -18.75 -6.88 -1.11
N ASP A 144 -19.66 -5.98 -1.44
CA ASP A 144 -19.36 -4.56 -1.54
C ASP A 144 -18.75 -4.06 -0.23
N VAL A 145 -17.71 -3.25 -0.35
CA VAL A 145 -17.02 -2.64 0.78
C VAL A 145 -17.70 -1.31 1.07
N ASP A 146 -18.35 -1.19 2.22
CA ASP A 146 -18.94 0.09 2.61
C ASP A 146 -17.88 1.03 3.18
N GLU A 147 -17.30 1.89 2.33
CA GLU A 147 -16.30 2.87 2.78
C GLU A 147 -16.89 3.97 3.67
N CYS A 148 -18.19 4.22 3.58
CA CYS A 148 -18.88 5.21 4.42
C CYS A 148 -19.12 4.68 5.84
N GLY A 149 -19.29 3.35 6.00
CA GLY A 149 -19.56 2.68 7.27
C GLY A 149 -18.30 2.28 8.06
N LYS A 150 -17.10 2.45 7.50
CA LYS A 150 -15.85 2.03 8.13
C LYS A 150 -15.44 2.98 9.27
N PRO A 151 -15.15 2.45 10.48
CA PRO A 151 -14.80 3.29 11.63
C PRO A 151 -13.45 3.99 11.40
N GLY A 152 -13.44 5.31 11.52
CA GLY A 152 -12.23 6.14 11.37
C GLY A 152 -11.85 6.47 9.93
N SER A 153 -12.55 5.92 8.92
CA SER A 153 -12.46 6.42 7.55
C SER A 153 -13.63 7.35 7.28
N GLN A 154 -13.36 8.64 7.15
CA GLN A 154 -14.33 9.60 6.67
C GLN A 154 -13.88 10.05 5.28
N PRO A 155 -14.20 9.28 4.23
CA PRO A 155 -13.63 9.49 2.90
C PRO A 155 -14.16 10.77 2.23
N CYS A 156 -15.27 11.32 2.71
CA CYS A 156 -15.88 12.54 2.22
C CYS A 156 -15.84 13.62 3.30
N SER A 157 -15.60 14.87 2.88
CA SER A 157 -15.66 16.04 3.78
C SER A 157 -17.06 16.32 4.35
N GLN A 158 -18.11 15.93 3.63
CA GLN A 158 -19.51 16.14 4.03
C GLN A 158 -20.29 14.82 3.95
N THR A 159 -21.11 14.62 2.91
CA THR A 159 -21.96 13.44 2.79
C THR A 159 -21.26 12.36 1.99
N CYS A 160 -21.15 11.16 2.55
CA CYS A 160 -20.69 9.95 1.87
C CYS A 160 -21.89 9.09 1.47
N VAL A 161 -21.90 8.61 0.22
CA VAL A 161 -22.92 7.71 -0.30
C VAL A 161 -22.22 6.46 -0.83
N ASN A 162 -22.47 5.32 -0.18
CA ASN A 162 -21.92 4.04 -0.60
C ASN A 162 -22.57 3.60 -1.92
N THR A 163 -21.76 3.14 -2.87
CA THR A 163 -22.21 2.65 -4.17
C THR A 163 -21.64 1.26 -4.42
N GLN A 164 -22.11 0.53 -5.43
CA GLN A 164 -21.56 -0.80 -5.69
C GLN A 164 -20.14 -0.69 -6.28
N GLY A 165 -19.15 -1.19 -5.56
CA GLY A 165 -17.73 -1.23 -5.91
C GLY A 165 -16.96 0.06 -5.61
N SER A 166 -17.59 1.06 -4.99
CA SER A 166 -16.98 2.36 -4.67
C SER A 166 -17.93 3.18 -3.78
N TYR A 167 -17.55 4.40 -3.44
CA TYR A 167 -18.45 5.40 -2.87
C TYR A 167 -18.46 6.68 -3.71
N SER A 168 -19.39 7.58 -3.41
CA SER A 168 -19.46 8.93 -3.98
C SER A 168 -19.70 9.96 -2.89
N CYS A 169 -19.07 11.13 -3.03
CA CYS A 169 -19.25 12.24 -2.09
C CYS A 169 -20.24 13.26 -2.64
N THR A 170 -21.16 13.73 -1.78
CA THR A 170 -22.09 14.80 -2.12
C THR A 170 -21.99 15.93 -1.10
N CYS A 171 -22.28 17.15 -1.57
CA CYS A 171 -22.16 18.37 -0.78
C CYS A 171 -23.53 18.92 -0.39
N HIS A 172 -23.60 19.56 0.76
CA HIS A 172 -24.77 20.32 1.18
C HIS A 172 -25.00 21.55 0.27
N PRO A 173 -26.22 22.11 0.25
CA PRO A 173 -26.52 23.31 -0.53
C PRO A 173 -25.56 24.47 -0.22
N GLY A 174 -25.09 25.17 -1.27
CA GLY A 174 -24.10 26.23 -1.13
C GLY A 174 -22.64 25.75 -1.09
N TYR A 175 -22.40 24.46 -1.35
CA TYR A 175 -21.07 23.90 -1.50
C TYR A 175 -20.93 23.14 -2.83
N SER A 176 -19.77 23.25 -3.46
CA SER A 176 -19.38 22.54 -4.68
C SER A 176 -18.31 21.49 -4.38
N LEU A 177 -18.42 20.33 -5.03
CA LEU A 177 -17.42 19.26 -4.92
C LEU A 177 -16.17 19.63 -5.72
N GLU A 178 -15.01 19.55 -5.08
CA GLU A 178 -13.70 19.80 -5.70
C GLU A 178 -13.31 18.70 -6.70
N PRO A 179 -12.36 18.95 -7.60
CA PRO A 179 -11.88 17.97 -8.59
C PRO A 179 -11.31 16.68 -7.98
N ASP A 180 -10.89 16.73 -6.72
CA ASP A 180 -10.43 15.57 -5.95
C ASP A 180 -11.57 14.57 -5.65
N GLY A 181 -12.83 14.98 -5.78
CA GLY A 181 -13.99 14.11 -5.59
C GLY A 181 -14.38 13.86 -4.13
N HIS A 182 -13.63 14.40 -3.16
CA HIS A 182 -13.87 14.20 -1.71
C HIS A 182 -14.21 15.48 -0.94
N THR A 183 -13.70 16.63 -1.39
CA THR A 183 -13.76 17.89 -0.65
C THR A 183 -14.87 18.79 -1.15
N CYS A 184 -15.71 19.29 -0.26
CA CYS A 184 -16.78 20.23 -0.56
C CYS A 184 -16.38 21.64 -0.12
N LYS A 185 -16.27 22.58 -1.06
CA LYS A 185 -15.97 24.00 -0.77
C LYS A 185 -17.20 24.87 -0.94
N ALA A 186 -17.34 25.88 -0.08
CA ALA A 186 -18.45 26.82 -0.17
C ALA A 186 -18.39 27.58 -1.49
N THR A 187 -19.51 27.60 -2.21
CA THR A 187 -19.70 28.38 -3.42
C THR A 187 -20.13 29.78 -2.97
N GLY A 188 -19.22 30.74 -3.07
CA GLY A 188 -19.46 32.15 -2.70
C GLY A 188 -20.44 32.84 -3.64
#